data_AF-A0A3D5HKR5-F1
#
_entry.id   AF-A0A3D5HKR5-F1
#
_cell.length_a   1.000
_cell.length_b   1.000
_cell.length_c   1.000
_cell.angle_alpha   90.00
_cell.angle_beta   90.00
_cell.angle_gamma   90.00
#
_symmetry.space_group_name_H-M   'P 1'
#
loop_
_entity.id
_entity.type
_entity.pdbx_description
1 polymer ?
#
loop_
_entity_poly.entity_id
_entity_poly.type
_entity_poly.pdbx_seq_one_letter_code
_entity_poly.pdbx_strand_id
1 'polypeptide(L)' 'MTISKKEINQAAELIQTAYETHQPIAPLRERFDMSIDDAYAIQEENTKHWIKSGRHLSGRKIGVTSHAVQ' A
#
# COMPACT_ATOMS: atom_id res chain seq x y z
N MET A 1 13.05 -1.01 7.33
CA MET A 1 12.13 0.15 7.32
C MET A 1 12.97 1.40 7.10
N THR A 2 12.84 2.01 5.93
CA THR A 2 13.63 3.17 5.48
C THR A 2 12.90 4.48 5.73
N ILE A 3 11.57 4.47 5.59
CA ILE A 3 10.72 5.64 5.83
C ILE A 3 10.07 5.57 7.22
N SER A 4 9.73 6.74 7.76
CA SER A 4 9.10 6.86 9.08
C SER A 4 7.68 6.30 9.10
N LYS A 5 7.18 5.99 10.31
CA LYS A 5 5.77 5.59 10.48
C LYS A 5 4.79 6.63 9.95
N LYS A 6 5.13 7.91 10.07
CA LYS A 6 4.33 9.00 9.52
C LYS A 6 4.25 8.94 8.00
N GLU A 7 5.37 8.69 7.33
CA GLU A 7 5.42 8.55 5.87
C GLU A 7 4.68 7.31 5.39
N ILE A 8 4.76 6.18 6.11
CA ILE A 8 3.96 4.98 5.83
C ILE A 8 2.47 5.31 5.85
N ASN A 9 2.00 6.02 6.89
CA ASN A 9 0.59 6.41 7.00
C ASN A 9 0.19 7.37 5.88
N GLN A 10 1.02 8.37 5.56
CA GLN A 10 0.76 9.30 4.46
C GLN A 10 0.69 8.58 3.11
N ALA A 11 1.61 7.66 2.83
CA ALA A 11 1.60 6.85 1.62
C ALA A 11 0.34 5.96 1.54
N ALA A 12 -0.11 5.40 2.67
CA ALA A 12 -1.34 4.62 2.72
C ALA A 12 -2.58 5.50 2.45
N GLU A 13 -2.65 6.69 3.03
CA GLU A 13 -3.73 7.67 2.79
C GLU A 13 -3.80 8.07 1.32
N LEU A 14 -2.67 8.29 0.64
CA LEU A 14 -2.66 8.60 -0.80
C LEU A 14 -3.31 7.49 -1.64
N ILE A 15 -3.03 6.22 -1.32
CA ILE A 15 -3.67 5.07 -1.99
C ILE A 15 -5.17 5.02 -1.68
N GLN A 16 -5.57 5.29 -0.43
CA GLN A 16 -6.99 5.35 -0.04
C GLN A 16 -7.74 6.43 -0.81
N THR A 17 -7.20 7.65 -0.87
CA THR A 17 -7.79 8.75 -1.63
C THR A 17 -7.89 8.42 -3.12
N ALA A 18 -6.86 7.80 -3.71
CA ALA A 18 -6.90 7.38 -5.11
C ALA A 18 -8.03 6.35 -5.36
N TYR A 19 -8.22 5.42 -4.42
CA TYR A 19 -9.30 4.43 -4.48
C TYR A 19 -10.69 5.09 -4.39
N GLU A 20 -10.90 6.03 -3.46
CA GLU A 20 -12.17 6.71 -3.21
C GLU A 20 -12.56 7.68 -4.34
N THR A 21 -11.58 8.39 -4.88
CA THR A 21 -11.80 9.44 -5.90
C THR A 21 -11.75 8.90 -7.33
N HIS A 22 -11.33 7.65 -7.51
CA HIS A 22 -11.05 7.05 -8.81
C HIS A 22 -10.05 7.85 -9.66
N GLN A 23 -9.16 8.61 -9.01
CA GLN A 23 -8.10 9.36 -9.67
C GLN A 23 -6.74 8.67 -9.45
N PRO A 24 -6.01 8.33 -10.52
CA PRO A 24 -4.65 7.82 -10.39
C PRO A 24 -3.71 8.84 -9.73
N ILE A 25 -2.74 8.33 -8.98
CA ILE A 25 -1.64 9.13 -8.39
C ILE A 25 -0.32 8.75 -9.05
N ALA A 26 0.66 9.66 -8.96
CA ALA A 26 2.03 9.34 -9.34
C ALA A 26 2.60 8.18 -8.50
N PRO A 27 3.57 7.41 -9.01
CA PRO A 27 4.21 6.33 -8.26
C PRO A 27 4.75 6.81 -6.91
N LEU A 28 4.42 6.11 -5.82
CA LEU A 28 4.84 6.52 -4.48
C LEU A 28 6.37 6.64 -4.31
N ARG A 29 7.13 5.80 -5.03
CA ARG A 29 8.60 5.81 -5.03
C ARG A 29 9.23 7.09 -5.56
N GLU A 30 8.47 7.93 -6.28
CA GLU A 30 8.96 9.26 -6.70
C GLU A 30 8.93 10.28 -5.55
N ARG A 31 8.15 9.99 -4.50
CA ARG A 31 7.98 10.88 -3.34
C ARG A 31 8.65 10.35 -2.07
N PHE A 32 8.72 9.03 -1.90
CA PHE A 32 9.25 8.39 -0.71
C PHE A 32 10.36 7.41 -1.09
N ASP A 33 11.53 7.56 -0.49
CA ASP A 33 12.66 6.63 -0.65
C ASP A 33 12.43 5.36 0.17
N MET A 34 11.70 4.42 -0.42
CA MET A 34 11.12 3.27 0.30
C MET A 34 11.75 1.94 -0.11
N SER A 35 11.93 1.06 0.87
CA SER A 35 12.29 -0.34 0.68
C SER A 35 11.06 -1.23 0.41
N ILE A 36 11.28 -2.50 0.07
CA ILE A 36 10.21 -3.49 -0.05
C ILE A 36 9.45 -3.70 1.29
N ASP A 37 10.16 -3.63 2.43
CA ASP A 37 9.55 -3.74 3.75
C ASP A 37 8.58 -2.58 4.01
N ASP A 38 8.96 -1.37 3.58
CA ASP A 38 8.10 -0.19 3.71
C ASP A 38 6.85 -0.33 2.83
N ALA A 39 6.99 -0.88 1.63
CA ALA A 39 5.85 -1.16 0.74
C ALA A 39 4.85 -2.14 1.39
N TYR A 40 5.34 -3.20 2.04
CA TYR A 40 4.48 -4.11 2.81
C TYR A 40 3.86 -3.45 4.04
N ALA A 41 4.59 -2.55 4.71
CA ALA A 41 4.03 -1.78 5.82
C ALA A 41 2.90 -0.84 5.37
N ILE A 42 3.04 -0.20 4.21
CA ILE A 42 1.98 0.61 3.58
C ILE A 42 0.76 -0.26 3.23
N GLN A 43 0.97 -1.46 2.68
CA GLN A 43 -0.10 -2.42 2.39
C GLN A 43 -0.85 -2.84 3.66
N GLU A 44 -0.13 -3.09 4.75
CA GLU A 44 -0.70 -3.49 6.03
C GLU A 44 -1.56 -2.35 6.63
N GLU A 45 -1.12 -1.10 6.56
CA GLU A 45 -1.94 0.04 7.02
C GLU A 45 -3.22 0.21 6.19
N ASN A 46 -3.16 0.01 4.87
CA ASN A 46 -4.36 -0.03 4.04
C ASN A 46 -5.30 -1.19 4.43
N THR A 47 -4.75 -2.35 4.73
CA THR A 47 -5.54 -3.52 5.17
C THR A 47 -6.25 -3.23 6.50
N LYS A 48 -5.54 -2.64 7.47
CA LYS A 48 -6.12 -2.21 8.75
C LYS A 48 -7.21 -1.16 8.56
N HIS A 49 -7.02 -0.20 7.66
CA HIS A 49 -8.05 0.79 7.33
C HIS A 49 -9.35 0.09 6.88
N TRP A 50 -9.24 -0.85 5.93
CA TRP A 50 -10.41 -1.57 5.41
C TRP A 50 -11.11 -2.45 6.46
N ILE A 51 -10.34 -3.08 7.34
CA ILE A 51 -10.91 -3.87 8.44
C ILE A 51 -11.65 -2.94 9.42
N LYS A 52 -11.06 -1.80 9.77
CA LYS A 52 -11.69 -0.80 10.66
C LYS A 52 -12.96 -0.21 10.06
N SER A 53 -13.07 -0.10 8.74
CA SER A 53 -14.29 0.32 8.04
C SER A 53 -15.33 -0.78 7.86
N GLY A 54 -15.15 -1.94 8.51
CA GLY A 54 -16.15 -3.01 8.59
C GLY A 54 -15.99 -4.13 7.57
N ARG A 55 -14.92 -4.13 6.77
CA ARG A 55 -14.62 -5.25 5.86
C ARG A 55 -14.01 -6.43 6.62
N HIS A 56 -14.23 -7.64 6.09
CA HIS A 56 -13.63 -8.87 6.63
C HIS A 56 -12.49 -9.33 5.72
N LEU A 57 -11.35 -9.71 6.31
CA LEU A 57 -10.24 -10.31 5.58
C LEU A 57 -10.61 -11.74 5.18
N SER A 58 -10.84 -11.98 3.88
CA SER A 58 -11.30 -13.28 3.36
C SER A 58 -10.20 -14.15 2.75
N GLY A 59 -8.97 -13.65 2.61
CA GLY A 59 -7.87 -14.41 2.03
C GLY A 59 -6.67 -13.54 1.65
N ARG A 60 -5.73 -14.13 0.90
CA ARG A 60 -4.54 -13.46 0.35
C ARG A 60 -4.29 -13.92 -1.08
N LYS A 61 -3.59 -13.07 -1.84
CA LYS A 61 -3.16 -13.35 -3.22
C LYS A 61 -1.64 -13.31 -3.29
N ILE A 62 -1.07 -14.11 -4.20
CA ILE A 62 0.35 -14.05 -4.57
C ILE A 62 0.40 -13.59 -6.03
N GLY A 63 1.11 -12.50 -6.29
CA GLY A 63 1.37 -11.99 -7.64
C GLY A 63 2.81 -12.25 -8.06
N VAL A 64 3.16 -11.89 -9.30
CA VAL A 64 4.54 -11.96 -9.82
C VAL A 64 5.11 -13.40 -9.73
N THR A 65 4.28 -14.40 -10.03
CA THR A 65 4.67 -15.83 -9.92
C THR A 65 5.34 -16.38 -11.19
N SER A 66 5.28 -15.67 -12.31
CA SER A 66 5.97 -16.02 -13.55
C SER A 66 7.40 -15.47 -13.55
N HIS A 67 8.39 -16.29 -13.92
CA HIS A 67 9.78 -15.85 -14.07
C HIS A 67 9.96 -14.70 -15.06
N ALA A 68 9.12 -14.60 -16.09
CA ALA A 68 9.20 -13.50 -17.05
C ALA A 68 8.75 -12.14 -16.48
N VAL A 69 8.12 -12.12 -15.29
CA VAL A 69 7.54 -10.92 -14.66
C VAL A 69 8.29 -10.53 -13.38
N GLN A 70 9.01 -11.47 -12.76
CA GLN A 70 9.86 -11.26 -11.57
C GLN A 70 11.01 -10.30 -11.87
#